data_AF-A0A922XGI6-F1
#
_entry.id   AF-A0A922XGI6-F1
#
_cell.length_a   1.000
_cell.length_b   1.000
_cell.length_c   1.000
_cell.angle_alpha   90.00
_cell.angle_beta   90.00
_cell.angle_gamma   90.00
#
_symmetry.space_group_name_H-M   'P 1'
#
loop_
_entity.id
_entity.type
_entity.pdbx_description
1 polymer ?
#
loop_
_entity_poly.entity_id
_entity_poly.type
_entity_poly.pdbx_seq_one_letter_code
_entity_poly.pdbx_strand_id
1 'polypeptide(L)'
;MSPWSRPLRLLSLSLTAITCLVLSSSSLKAEDWPQWGGPQRDIVWREANVVEKLPEGELPRVWSAPIGAGYAGPAVAAGRVFVTDRLAEENLERVLAFDAADGKPLWKHEYEAPYGISYPLGPRTTPTVDGELIYTLGAVGHLFCLQAETGDVVWSKYLPDSVVTKLPTWGLAAAPLIDGDQVIVLAGGENGALVVSFDKRTGEERWRALDDPEVGYCPPVIMEFGGKRQLIVWHASHVSSLDPTDGTVLWEVPFPLQAALCVATPRQIGNRLFVASFYEGPMMIDLGADGVTPTVIWTTAPGNNDLKNDSIHSIMPTPIVTKDFIYGISSYGQLRCLKTDTGEMVWETLDATGKGRWWNAFLVPHGTMSGQRVYIANEQGEMITAELTGAGYREISRAKLIEPLQPIQRRMTVWSHPAFAMQSVFARNDQELIRVDLGSDAK
;
A
#
# COMPACT_ATOMS: atom_id res chain seq x y z
N MET A 1 42.23 8.22 -81.45
CA MET A 1 40.84 8.29 -80.92
C MET A 1 40.67 7.17 -79.90
N SER A 2 40.13 7.51 -78.72
CA SER A 2 39.64 6.69 -77.59
C SER A 2 39.06 5.28 -77.95
N PRO A 3 38.80 4.31 -77.02
CA PRO A 3 39.20 4.14 -75.61
C PRO A 3 39.52 2.68 -75.13
N TRP A 4 40.16 2.60 -73.95
CA TRP A 4 39.92 1.70 -72.78
C TRP A 4 39.32 0.28 -72.94
N SER A 5 40.04 -0.73 -72.40
CA SER A 5 39.68 -1.48 -71.17
C SER A 5 40.47 -2.80 -71.03
N ARG A 6 41.07 -3.03 -69.85
CA ARG A 6 41.57 -4.34 -69.40
C ARG A 6 40.90 -4.66 -68.06
N PRO A 7 40.46 -5.91 -67.79
CA PRO A 7 39.80 -6.26 -66.54
C PRO A 7 40.82 -6.55 -65.43
N LEU A 8 40.61 -5.99 -64.24
CA LEU A 8 41.33 -6.37 -63.02
C LEU A 8 40.50 -7.36 -62.18
N ARG A 9 41.24 -8.28 -61.57
CA ARG A 9 40.82 -9.48 -60.86
C ARG A 9 40.04 -9.18 -59.58
N LEU A 10 39.02 -10.00 -59.34
CA LEU A 10 38.35 -10.16 -58.05
C LEU A 10 39.35 -10.69 -57.01
N LEU A 11 39.52 -9.94 -55.92
CA LEU A 11 40.13 -10.41 -54.67
C LEU A 11 39.03 -10.40 -53.61
N SER A 12 38.67 -11.61 -53.17
CA SER A 12 37.72 -11.88 -52.08
C SER A 12 38.33 -11.48 -50.73
N LEU A 13 37.76 -10.47 -50.09
CA LEU A 13 38.01 -10.14 -48.69
C LEU A 13 36.90 -10.76 -47.83
N SER A 14 37.26 -11.83 -47.12
CA SER A 14 36.45 -12.43 -46.07
C SER A 14 36.50 -11.54 -44.82
N LEU A 15 35.39 -10.84 -44.52
CA LEU A 15 35.21 -10.11 -43.26
C LEU A 15 34.66 -11.09 -42.20
N THR A 16 35.51 -11.53 -41.27
CA THR A 16 35.07 -12.27 -40.09
C THR A 16 34.46 -11.29 -39.10
N ALA A 17 33.13 -11.23 -39.02
CA ALA A 17 32.43 -10.44 -38.02
C ALA A 17 32.58 -11.11 -36.65
N ILE A 18 33.33 -10.49 -35.74
CA ILE A 18 33.37 -10.84 -34.32
C ILE A 18 32.10 -10.26 -33.69
N THR A 19 31.09 -11.11 -33.47
CA THR A 19 29.90 -10.74 -32.72
C THR A 19 30.24 -10.82 -31.23
N CYS A 20 30.53 -9.67 -30.60
CA CYS A 20 30.55 -9.57 -29.15
C CYS A 20 29.12 -9.78 -28.62
N LEU A 21 28.84 -10.97 -28.09
CA LEU A 21 27.69 -11.18 -27.21
C LEU A 21 27.93 -10.37 -25.93
N VAL A 22 27.32 -9.19 -25.85
CA VAL A 22 27.10 -8.51 -24.58
C VAL A 22 26.02 -9.32 -23.87
N LEU A 23 26.44 -10.28 -23.05
CA LEU A 23 25.59 -10.87 -22.02
C LEU A 23 25.28 -9.75 -21.03
N SER A 24 24.20 -9.02 -21.27
CA SER A 24 23.55 -8.22 -20.25
C SER A 24 23.07 -9.21 -19.19
N SER A 25 23.91 -9.47 -18.20
CA SER A 25 23.48 -10.01 -16.92
C SER A 25 22.53 -8.98 -16.33
N SER A 26 21.24 -9.10 -16.66
CA SER A 26 20.19 -8.60 -15.81
C SER A 26 20.30 -9.38 -14.51
N SER A 27 21.15 -8.89 -13.60
CA SER A 27 20.95 -9.15 -12.18
C SER A 27 19.47 -8.87 -11.96
N LEU A 28 18.70 -9.91 -11.63
CA LEU A 28 17.36 -9.75 -11.11
C LEU A 28 17.50 -8.78 -9.95
N LYS A 29 17.21 -7.50 -10.20
CA LYS A 29 17.10 -6.53 -9.12
C LYS A 29 15.89 -7.02 -8.35
N ALA A 30 16.13 -7.38 -7.10
CA ALA A 30 15.08 -7.55 -6.12
C ALA A 30 14.04 -6.44 -6.30
N GLU A 31 12.76 -6.81 -6.32
CA GLU A 31 11.70 -5.83 -6.50
C GLU A 31 11.67 -4.90 -5.29
N ASP A 32 11.76 -3.59 -5.50
CA ASP A 32 11.63 -2.58 -4.45
C ASP A 32 10.14 -2.50 -3.98
N TRP A 33 9.93 -1.97 -2.78
CA TRP A 33 8.60 -1.68 -2.22
C TRP A 33 8.48 -0.19 -1.85
N PRO A 34 8.48 0.71 -2.84
CA PRO A 34 8.75 2.13 -2.62
C PRO A 34 7.59 2.92 -1.99
N GLN A 35 6.43 2.32 -1.81
CA GLN A 35 5.20 3.02 -1.38
C GLN A 35 4.17 2.05 -0.78
N TRP A 36 3.07 2.60 -0.28
CA TRP A 36 1.91 1.82 0.19
C TRP A 36 1.47 0.79 -0.87
N GLY A 37 1.43 -0.48 -0.48
CA GLY A 37 1.05 -1.58 -1.38
C GLY A 37 2.06 -1.92 -2.46
N GLY A 38 3.31 -1.47 -2.33
CA GLY A 38 4.39 -1.85 -3.25
C GLY A 38 4.40 -1.04 -4.54
N PRO A 39 5.19 -1.46 -5.54
CA PRO A 39 5.46 -0.63 -6.73
C PRO A 39 4.21 -0.31 -7.55
N GLN A 40 3.19 -1.17 -7.50
CA GLN A 40 1.92 -1.01 -8.22
C GLN A 40 0.74 -0.60 -7.30
N ARG A 41 0.98 -0.30 -6.01
CA ARG A 41 -0.05 -0.01 -4.98
C ARG A 41 -1.14 -1.08 -4.88
N ASP A 42 -0.82 -2.32 -5.23
CA ASP A 42 -1.77 -3.44 -5.27
C ASP A 42 -1.52 -4.50 -4.19
N ILE A 43 -0.52 -4.30 -3.32
CA ILE A 43 -0.22 -5.17 -2.17
C ILE A 43 0.13 -6.59 -2.64
N VAL A 44 0.78 -6.72 -3.80
CA VAL A 44 1.26 -8.01 -4.33
C VAL A 44 2.79 -8.02 -4.31
N TRP A 45 3.36 -9.05 -3.72
CA TRP A 45 4.80 -9.29 -3.75
C TRP A 45 5.15 -10.23 -4.90
N ARG A 46 5.97 -9.80 -5.86
CA ARG A 46 6.21 -10.56 -7.11
C ARG A 46 7.60 -11.18 -7.19
N GLU A 47 8.43 -10.99 -6.16
CA GLU A 47 9.79 -11.50 -6.16
C GLU A 47 9.83 -13.04 -6.13
N ALA A 48 10.76 -13.61 -6.89
CA ALA A 48 10.95 -15.06 -6.99
C ALA A 48 12.00 -15.59 -6.01
N ASN A 49 12.23 -16.91 -6.03
CA ASN A 49 13.26 -17.59 -5.24
C ASN A 49 13.11 -17.35 -3.73
N VAL A 50 11.89 -17.48 -3.22
CA VAL A 50 11.56 -17.31 -1.79
C VAL A 50 11.22 -18.66 -1.18
N VAL A 51 11.38 -18.80 0.13
CA VAL A 51 11.13 -20.04 0.87
C VAL A 51 9.72 -20.58 0.60
N GLU A 52 9.58 -21.87 0.37
CA GLU A 52 8.27 -22.54 0.23
C GLU A 52 7.56 -22.71 1.59
N LYS A 53 8.34 -22.90 2.65
CA LYS A 53 7.88 -23.05 4.03
C LYS A 53 8.72 -22.19 4.95
N LEU A 54 8.06 -21.45 5.84
CA LEU A 54 8.72 -20.70 6.90
C LEU A 54 9.32 -21.68 7.93
N PRO A 55 10.48 -21.35 8.55
CA PRO A 55 10.98 -22.11 9.69
C PRO A 55 10.02 -21.99 10.88
N GLU A 56 10.01 -23.00 11.75
CA GLU A 56 9.21 -22.97 12.98
C GLU A 56 9.86 -22.05 14.03
N GLY A 57 9.04 -21.38 14.85
CA GLY A 57 9.53 -20.47 15.89
C GLY A 57 9.71 -19.03 15.39
N GLU A 58 10.77 -18.37 15.83
CA GLU A 58 11.10 -17.00 15.40
C GLU A 58 11.86 -17.00 14.08
N LEU A 59 11.43 -16.15 13.14
CA LEU A 59 12.11 -16.00 11.87
C LEU A 59 13.51 -15.38 12.07
N PRO A 60 14.54 -15.89 11.37
CA PRO A 60 15.90 -15.41 11.53
C PRO A 60 16.03 -13.98 11.00
N ARG A 61 16.26 -13.04 11.92
CA ARG A 61 16.47 -11.62 11.58
C ARG A 61 17.84 -11.45 10.94
N VAL A 62 17.87 -10.70 9.83
CA VAL A 62 19.11 -10.18 9.24
C VAL A 62 19.66 -9.07 10.14
N TRP A 63 18.77 -8.16 10.56
CA TRP A 63 19.09 -7.07 11.48
C TRP A 63 17.82 -6.54 12.17
N SER A 64 18.04 -5.76 13.24
CA SER A 64 17.03 -4.93 13.91
C SER A 64 17.62 -3.54 14.17
N ALA A 65 16.81 -2.49 14.07
CA ALA A 65 17.16 -1.11 14.34
C ALA A 65 16.12 -0.44 15.24
N PRO A 66 16.53 0.35 16.26
CA PRO A 66 15.60 0.98 17.19
C PRO A 66 14.84 2.13 16.52
N ILE A 67 13.53 2.17 16.75
CA ILE A 67 12.62 3.24 16.31
C ILE A 67 11.64 3.58 17.44
N GLY A 68 10.90 4.68 17.31
CA GLY A 68 9.77 5.04 18.15
C GLY A 68 8.45 4.44 17.66
N ALA A 69 7.34 4.80 18.30
CA ALA A 69 6.01 4.23 18.01
C ALA A 69 5.40 4.77 16.71
N GLY A 70 4.46 4.02 16.13
CA GLY A 70 3.76 4.42 14.89
C GLY A 70 3.14 3.25 14.14
N TYR A 71 2.25 3.58 13.21
CA TYR A 71 1.48 2.61 12.41
C TYR A 71 1.98 2.49 10.97
N ALA A 72 2.74 3.48 10.49
CA ALA A 72 3.24 3.50 9.13
C ALA A 72 4.07 2.25 8.80
N GLY A 73 3.71 1.54 7.74
CA GLY A 73 4.54 0.49 7.17
C GLY A 73 5.81 1.09 6.55
N PRO A 74 6.93 0.34 6.49
CA PRO A 74 8.15 0.82 5.84
C PRO A 74 7.98 0.91 4.32
N ALA A 75 8.84 1.71 3.69
CA ALA A 75 9.05 1.72 2.24
C ALA A 75 10.50 1.34 1.95
N VAL A 76 10.74 0.47 0.97
CA VAL A 76 12.08 0.00 0.60
C VAL A 76 12.36 0.38 -0.85
N ALA A 77 13.41 1.15 -1.08
CA ALA A 77 13.76 1.58 -2.43
C ALA A 77 15.26 1.84 -2.54
N ALA A 78 15.87 1.42 -3.65
CA ALA A 78 17.27 1.71 -3.97
C ALA A 78 18.26 1.41 -2.82
N GLY A 79 18.08 0.27 -2.15
CA GLY A 79 18.93 -0.18 -1.04
C GLY A 79 18.72 0.56 0.28
N ARG A 80 17.64 1.33 0.43
CA ARG A 80 17.28 2.05 1.67
C ARG A 80 15.91 1.63 2.16
N VAL A 81 15.72 1.70 3.47
CA VAL A 81 14.42 1.54 4.12
C VAL A 81 14.04 2.86 4.76
N PHE A 82 12.85 3.35 4.45
CA PHE A 82 12.27 4.56 5.00
C PHE A 82 11.08 4.22 5.88
N VAL A 83 10.98 4.85 7.04
CA VAL A 83 9.87 4.67 7.98
C VAL A 83 9.61 5.96 8.74
N THR A 84 8.37 6.15 9.20
CA THR A 84 8.03 7.26 10.09
C THR A 84 7.67 6.75 11.48
N ASP A 85 8.02 7.54 12.49
CA ASP A 85 7.69 7.24 13.88
C ASP A 85 7.44 8.51 14.71
N ARG A 86 7.14 8.31 15.99
CA ARG A 86 6.91 9.38 16.96
C ARG A 86 7.68 9.13 18.25
N LEU A 87 8.27 10.21 18.76
CA LEU A 87 8.81 10.34 20.11
C LEU A 87 7.79 11.12 20.95
N ALA A 88 6.92 10.39 21.67
CA ALA A 88 5.75 10.97 22.33
C ALA A 88 6.10 11.97 23.44
N GLU A 89 7.16 11.72 24.21
CA GLU A 89 7.60 12.58 25.31
C GLU A 89 8.13 13.94 24.81
N GLU A 90 8.67 13.96 23.60
CA GLU A 90 9.24 15.16 22.95
C GLU A 90 8.24 15.85 22.02
N ASN A 91 7.06 15.26 21.78
CA ASN A 91 6.11 15.67 20.75
C ASN A 91 6.73 15.80 19.35
N LEU A 92 7.64 14.89 19.00
CA LEU A 92 8.28 14.86 17.69
C LEU A 92 7.75 13.70 16.86
N GLU A 93 7.50 13.96 15.59
CA GLU A 93 7.49 12.92 14.55
C GLU A 93 8.83 12.91 13.82
N ARG A 94 9.21 11.76 13.28
CA ARG A 94 10.45 11.61 12.51
C ARG A 94 10.21 10.87 11.21
N VAL A 95 10.96 11.23 10.18
CA VAL A 95 11.23 10.42 8.99
C VAL A 95 12.63 9.85 9.13
N LEU A 96 12.77 8.54 9.05
CA LEU A 96 14.03 7.83 9.25
C LEU A 96 14.42 7.09 7.98
N ALA A 97 15.72 7.04 7.70
CA ALA A 97 16.29 6.21 6.66
C ALA A 97 17.37 5.29 7.21
N PHE A 98 17.34 4.03 6.77
CA PHE A 98 18.31 3.00 7.13
C PHE A 98 18.87 2.34 5.86
N ASP A 99 20.08 1.83 5.94
CA ASP A 99 20.62 0.93 4.92
C ASP A 99 19.83 -0.39 4.95
N ALA A 100 19.31 -0.82 3.80
CA ALA A 100 18.47 -2.02 3.75
C ALA A 100 19.26 -3.32 3.95
N ALA A 101 20.57 -3.30 3.68
CA ALA A 101 21.42 -4.49 3.83
C ALA A 101 21.71 -4.79 5.30
N ASP A 102 22.04 -3.78 6.10
CA ASP A 102 22.54 -3.98 7.47
C ASP A 102 21.82 -3.19 8.57
N GLY A 103 20.80 -2.39 8.24
CA GLY A 103 19.99 -1.67 9.21
C GLY A 103 20.69 -0.47 9.84
N LYS A 104 21.85 -0.04 9.34
CA LYS A 104 22.52 1.15 9.87
C LYS A 104 21.70 2.40 9.59
N PRO A 105 21.55 3.31 10.57
CA PRO A 105 20.89 4.58 10.34
C PRO A 105 21.72 5.42 9.36
N LEU A 106 21.04 5.98 8.36
CA LEU A 106 21.64 6.85 7.35
C LEU A 106 21.37 8.32 7.69
N TRP A 107 20.11 8.66 7.91
CA TRP A 107 19.69 10.00 8.29
C TRP A 107 18.34 9.98 9.02
N LYS A 108 18.02 11.09 9.68
CA LYS A 108 16.70 11.37 10.24
C LYS A 108 16.30 12.82 9.95
N HIS A 109 15.02 13.03 9.70
CA HIS A 109 14.39 14.35 9.71
C HIS A 109 13.35 14.37 10.83
N GLU A 110 13.38 15.37 11.71
CA GLU A 110 12.50 15.47 12.87
C GLU A 110 11.79 16.82 12.92
N TYR A 111 10.54 16.82 13.36
CA TYR A 111 9.70 18.00 13.43
C TYR A 111 8.69 17.90 14.58
N GLU A 112 8.31 19.05 15.12
CA GLU A 112 7.27 19.13 16.14
C GLU A 112 5.91 18.70 15.56
N ALA A 113 5.22 17.82 16.28
CA ALA A 113 3.93 17.28 15.92
C ALA A 113 3.10 17.03 17.20
N PRO A 114 2.54 18.08 17.82
CA PRO A 114 1.67 17.95 18.98
C PRO A 114 0.36 17.25 18.56
N TYR A 115 0.01 16.17 19.26
CA TYR A 115 -1.16 15.36 18.90
C TYR A 115 -2.40 15.76 19.71
N GLY A 116 -3.48 16.06 19.00
CA GLY A 116 -4.85 16.16 19.52
C GLY A 116 -5.78 15.05 19.03
N ILE A 117 -5.23 14.00 18.40
CA ILE A 117 -5.97 12.92 17.73
C ILE A 117 -6.10 11.67 18.60
N SER A 118 -7.08 10.82 18.29
CA SER A 118 -7.21 9.49 18.88
C SER A 118 -6.15 8.53 18.36
N TYR A 119 -5.90 7.45 19.12
CA TYR A 119 -4.86 6.47 18.85
C TYR A 119 -3.45 7.10 18.68
N PRO A 120 -2.98 7.97 19.61
CA PRO A 120 -1.89 8.93 19.37
C PRO A 120 -0.47 8.34 19.34
N LEU A 121 -0.29 7.06 19.01
CA LEU A 121 1.02 6.41 19.05
C LEU A 121 2.02 6.99 18.06
N GLY A 122 1.60 7.30 16.83
CA GLY A 122 2.49 7.87 15.84
C GLY A 122 1.89 7.99 14.45
N PRO A 123 2.72 8.33 13.44
CA PRO A 123 2.31 8.50 12.06
C PRO A 123 1.80 7.20 11.44
N ARG A 124 0.95 7.32 10.42
CA ARG A 124 0.18 6.20 9.82
C ARG A 124 0.45 6.01 8.33
N THR A 125 1.10 6.97 7.69
CA THR A 125 1.35 6.93 6.24
C THR A 125 2.69 6.29 5.95
N THR A 126 2.67 5.24 5.12
CA THR A 126 3.90 4.72 4.52
C THR A 126 4.50 5.80 3.62
N PRO A 127 5.80 6.11 3.74
CA PRO A 127 6.47 7.01 2.82
C PRO A 127 6.36 6.56 1.37
N THR A 128 6.29 7.52 0.45
CA THR A 128 6.31 7.24 -0.99
C THR A 128 7.64 7.72 -1.57
N VAL A 129 8.41 6.81 -2.16
CA VAL A 129 9.69 7.10 -2.81
C VAL A 129 9.51 7.16 -4.33
N ASP A 130 9.95 8.25 -4.95
CA ASP A 130 10.00 8.42 -6.40
C ASP A 130 11.39 8.92 -6.82
N GLY A 131 12.24 7.99 -7.25
CA GLY A 131 13.62 8.28 -7.62
C GLY A 131 14.44 8.84 -6.46
N GLU A 132 14.85 10.10 -6.57
CA GLU A 132 15.69 10.81 -5.58
C GLU A 132 14.88 11.48 -4.48
N LEU A 133 13.54 11.45 -4.56
CA LEU A 133 12.65 12.15 -3.64
C LEU A 133 11.81 11.18 -2.82
N ILE A 134 11.53 11.58 -1.58
CA ILE A 134 10.62 10.89 -0.67
C ILE A 134 9.53 11.86 -0.19
N TYR A 135 8.30 11.38 -0.21
CA TYR A 135 7.10 12.11 0.18
C TYR A 135 6.48 11.49 1.42
N THR A 136 6.29 12.28 2.47
CA THR A 136 5.72 11.81 3.74
C THR A 136 4.58 12.70 4.20
N LEU A 137 3.60 12.11 4.87
CA LEU A 137 2.48 12.83 5.47
C LEU A 137 2.34 12.46 6.95
N GLY A 138 2.75 13.37 7.83
CA GLY A 138 2.62 13.22 9.28
C GLY A 138 1.16 13.13 9.74
N ALA A 139 0.91 12.58 10.93
CA ALA A 139 -0.46 12.32 11.41
C ALA A 139 -1.30 13.59 11.56
N VAL A 140 -0.64 14.73 11.77
CA VAL A 140 -1.25 16.05 11.95
C VAL A 140 -1.08 16.96 10.73
N GLY A 141 -0.68 16.43 9.57
CA GLY A 141 -0.71 17.15 8.30
C GLY A 141 0.56 17.86 7.88
N HIS A 142 1.72 17.51 8.45
CA HIS A 142 3.00 17.89 7.87
C HIS A 142 3.27 17.04 6.63
N LEU A 143 3.16 17.65 5.46
CA LEU A 143 3.51 17.07 4.17
C LEU A 143 4.93 17.52 3.80
N PHE A 144 5.84 16.57 3.63
CA PHE A 144 7.22 16.84 3.24
C PHE A 144 7.56 16.20 1.89
N CYS A 145 8.41 16.88 1.14
CA CYS A 145 9.26 16.31 0.12
C CYS A 145 10.71 16.45 0.57
N LEU A 146 11.43 15.34 0.68
CA LEU A 146 12.83 15.30 1.11
C LEU A 146 13.68 14.64 0.03
N GLN A 147 14.97 14.94 0.04
CA GLN A 147 15.98 14.17 -0.69
C GLN A 147 16.11 12.78 -0.07
N ALA A 148 15.93 11.72 -0.84
CA ALA A 148 15.98 10.34 -0.36
C ALA A 148 17.36 9.95 0.17
N GLU A 149 18.43 10.55 -0.37
CA GLU A 149 19.80 10.27 0.04
C GLU A 149 20.18 10.93 1.37
N THR A 150 19.75 12.17 1.61
CA THR A 150 20.25 13.00 2.73
C THR A 150 19.19 13.32 3.78
N GLY A 151 17.91 13.23 3.45
CA GLY A 151 16.81 13.69 4.30
C GLY A 151 16.59 15.20 4.27
N ASP A 152 17.30 15.94 3.40
CA ASP A 152 17.16 17.38 3.28
C ASP A 152 15.78 17.76 2.73
N VAL A 153 15.15 18.75 3.35
CA VAL A 153 13.84 19.25 2.91
C VAL A 153 13.98 19.96 1.57
N VAL A 154 13.27 19.47 0.55
CA VAL A 154 13.11 20.15 -0.74
C VAL A 154 11.99 21.17 -0.64
N TRP A 155 10.85 20.76 -0.10
CA TRP A 155 9.73 21.63 0.26
C TRP A 155 8.89 20.97 1.34
N SER A 156 8.09 21.78 2.05
CA SER A 156 7.15 21.30 3.05
C SER A 156 5.86 22.10 3.05
N LYS A 157 4.80 21.50 3.58
CA LYS A 157 3.52 22.14 3.88
C LYS A 157 2.97 21.63 5.19
N TYR A 158 2.21 22.48 5.85
CA TYR A 158 1.33 22.09 6.94
C TYR A 158 -0.10 22.24 6.46
N LEU A 159 -0.77 21.11 6.18
CA LEU A 159 -2.07 21.07 5.53
C LEU A 159 -3.18 21.87 6.26
N PRO A 160 -3.26 21.84 7.61
CA PRO A 160 -4.21 22.67 8.34
C PRO A 160 -4.11 24.17 8.01
N ASP A 161 -2.91 24.68 7.74
CA ASP A 161 -2.73 26.08 7.35
C ASP A 161 -2.84 26.27 5.84
N SER A 162 -2.31 25.34 5.04
CA SER A 162 -2.21 25.54 3.59
C SER A 162 -3.54 25.38 2.85
N VAL A 163 -4.42 24.50 3.34
CA VAL A 163 -5.71 24.21 2.69
C VAL A 163 -6.89 24.21 3.68
N VAL A 164 -6.68 24.70 4.91
CA VAL A 164 -7.72 24.79 5.96
C VAL A 164 -8.30 23.42 6.29
N THR A 165 -7.41 22.45 6.53
CA THR A 165 -7.79 21.09 6.92
C THR A 165 -8.22 21.03 8.38
N LYS A 166 -9.36 20.39 8.64
CA LYS A 166 -9.70 19.87 9.97
C LYS A 166 -9.12 18.47 10.13
N LEU A 167 -8.36 18.24 11.21
CA LEU A 167 -7.78 16.92 11.47
C LEU A 167 -8.89 15.88 11.75
N PRO A 168 -8.87 14.73 11.07
CA PRO A 168 -9.82 13.66 11.35
C PRO A 168 -9.52 12.98 12.70
N THR A 169 -10.49 12.25 13.23
CA THR A 169 -10.44 11.63 14.58
C THR A 169 -9.17 10.83 14.83
N TRP A 170 -8.67 10.10 13.81
CA TRP A 170 -7.46 9.27 13.91
C TRP A 170 -6.23 9.87 13.22
N GLY A 171 -6.26 11.15 12.85
CA GLY A 171 -5.21 11.79 12.06
C GLY A 171 -5.19 11.36 10.60
N LEU A 172 -4.38 12.03 9.80
CA LEU A 172 -4.24 11.72 8.37
C LEU A 172 -3.50 10.39 8.19
N ALA A 173 -4.07 9.50 7.36
CA ALA A 173 -3.59 8.13 7.16
C ALA A 173 -3.46 7.73 5.68
N ALA A 174 -3.85 8.60 4.75
CA ALA A 174 -3.75 8.36 3.32
C ALA A 174 -2.33 8.64 2.80
N ALA A 175 -1.57 7.60 2.47
CA ALA A 175 -0.23 7.74 1.90
C ALA A 175 -0.25 8.53 0.57
N PRO A 176 0.63 9.54 0.40
CA PRO A 176 0.71 10.34 -0.84
C PRO A 176 0.85 9.47 -2.09
N LEU A 177 0.21 9.89 -3.18
CA LEU A 177 0.27 9.22 -4.48
C LEU A 177 1.10 10.07 -5.45
N ILE A 178 2.11 9.47 -6.07
CA ILE A 178 2.86 10.11 -7.16
C ILE A 178 2.26 9.68 -8.50
N ASP A 179 2.00 10.66 -9.37
CA ASP A 179 1.61 10.45 -10.76
C ASP A 179 2.33 11.45 -11.65
N GLY A 180 3.28 10.99 -12.48
CA GLY A 180 4.09 11.89 -13.31
C GLY A 180 4.81 12.96 -12.48
N ASP A 181 4.46 14.23 -12.68
CA ASP A 181 5.07 15.39 -12.01
C ASP A 181 4.26 15.92 -10.81
N GLN A 182 3.25 15.17 -10.36
CA GLN A 182 2.41 15.58 -9.23
C GLN A 182 2.47 14.61 -8.06
N VAL A 183 2.24 15.16 -6.86
CA VAL A 183 1.92 14.44 -5.63
C VAL A 183 0.48 14.77 -5.24
N ILE A 184 -0.35 13.74 -5.16
CA ILE A 184 -1.78 13.83 -4.83
C ILE A 184 -1.97 13.34 -3.40
N VAL A 185 -2.69 14.13 -2.60
CA VAL A 185 -2.99 13.83 -1.20
C VAL A 185 -4.47 14.01 -0.89
N LEU A 186 -4.97 13.17 0.01
CA LEU A 186 -6.26 13.37 0.65
C LEU A 186 -6.05 14.31 1.84
N ALA A 187 -6.42 15.58 1.67
CA ALA A 187 -6.12 16.64 2.61
C ALA A 187 -7.30 17.01 3.51
N GLY A 188 -8.55 16.87 3.04
CA GLY A 188 -9.72 17.21 3.85
C GLY A 188 -9.86 18.70 4.15
N GLY A 189 -9.37 19.56 3.25
CA GLY A 189 -9.46 21.01 3.37
C GLY A 189 -10.78 21.57 2.84
N GLU A 190 -11.05 22.84 3.15
CA GLU A 190 -12.23 23.56 2.65
C GLU A 190 -12.08 24.02 1.18
N ASN A 191 -13.22 24.32 0.54
CA ASN A 191 -13.30 24.90 -0.82
C ASN A 191 -12.72 23.96 -1.89
N GLY A 192 -13.28 22.74 -1.98
CA GLY A 192 -12.87 21.75 -2.96
C GLY A 192 -11.52 21.13 -2.66
N ALA A 193 -11.04 21.15 -1.41
CA ALA A 193 -9.70 20.69 -1.04
C ALA A 193 -9.70 19.35 -0.29
N LEU A 194 -10.73 18.53 -0.48
CA LEU A 194 -10.72 17.16 0.02
C LEU A 194 -9.53 16.39 -0.58
N VAL A 195 -9.33 16.51 -1.90
CA VAL A 195 -8.16 15.99 -2.61
C VAL A 195 -7.41 17.14 -3.25
N VAL A 196 -6.08 17.16 -3.07
CA VAL A 196 -5.23 18.22 -3.59
C VAL A 196 -4.03 17.62 -4.29
N SER A 197 -3.72 18.15 -5.47
CA SER A 197 -2.52 17.83 -6.23
C SER A 197 -1.53 18.99 -6.14
N PHE A 198 -0.28 18.65 -5.85
CA PHE A 198 0.84 19.58 -5.85
C PHE A 198 1.87 19.15 -6.88
N ASP A 199 2.62 20.10 -7.42
CA ASP A 199 3.85 19.81 -8.15
C ASP A 199 4.83 19.08 -7.23
N LYS A 200 5.31 17.92 -7.67
CA LYS A 200 6.11 17.04 -6.83
C LYS A 200 7.49 17.63 -6.47
N ARG A 201 7.99 18.61 -7.22
CA ARG A 201 9.31 19.24 -7.03
C ARG A 201 9.25 20.58 -6.33
N THR A 202 8.18 21.35 -6.49
CA THR A 202 8.05 22.70 -5.90
C THR A 202 7.05 22.74 -4.75
N GLY A 203 6.12 21.79 -4.69
CA GLY A 203 4.97 21.83 -3.79
C GLY A 203 3.93 22.89 -4.19
N GLU A 204 4.02 23.51 -5.37
CA GLU A 204 2.97 24.43 -5.81
C GLU A 204 1.68 23.67 -6.11
N GLU A 205 0.54 24.22 -5.72
CA GLU A 205 -0.74 23.58 -6.01
C GLU A 205 -1.03 23.57 -7.51
N ARG A 206 -1.48 22.43 -8.01
CA ARG A 206 -1.86 22.23 -9.42
C ARG A 206 -3.37 22.25 -9.59
N TRP A 207 -4.06 21.47 -8.77
CA TRP A 207 -5.53 21.40 -8.74
C TRP A 207 -6.00 20.87 -7.39
N ARG A 208 -7.27 21.11 -7.09
CA ARG A 208 -7.98 20.54 -5.95
C ARG A 208 -9.39 20.15 -6.36
N ALA A 209 -9.95 19.12 -5.74
CA ALA A 209 -11.29 18.66 -6.02
C ALA A 209 -11.99 18.08 -4.78
N LEU A 210 -13.33 18.04 -4.86
CA LEU A 210 -14.28 17.46 -3.92
C LEU A 210 -14.37 18.19 -2.56
N ASP A 211 -15.55 18.07 -1.96
CA ASP A 211 -15.84 18.50 -0.59
C ASP A 211 -16.49 17.33 0.15
N ASP A 212 -16.08 17.08 1.38
CA ASP A 212 -16.72 16.13 2.30
C ASP A 212 -16.54 16.62 3.75
N PRO A 213 -17.55 16.51 4.63
CA PRO A 213 -17.37 16.83 6.06
C PRO A 213 -16.26 16.05 6.77
N GLU A 214 -15.90 14.85 6.30
CA GLU A 214 -14.81 14.05 6.86
C GLU A 214 -13.92 13.49 5.76
N VAL A 215 -12.62 13.45 6.04
CA VAL A 215 -11.58 13.17 5.05
C VAL A 215 -11.66 11.74 4.50
N GLY A 216 -11.86 10.77 5.39
CA GLY A 216 -11.55 9.37 5.11
C GLY A 216 -10.08 9.03 5.38
N TYR A 217 -9.72 7.75 5.25
CA TYR A 217 -8.38 7.25 5.62
C TYR A 217 -7.68 6.50 4.49
N CYS A 218 -8.36 6.24 3.38
CA CYS A 218 -7.86 5.44 2.28
C CYS A 218 -6.88 6.25 1.42
N PRO A 219 -5.66 5.72 1.13
CA PRO A 219 -4.80 6.31 0.12
C PRO A 219 -5.49 6.36 -1.25
N PRO A 220 -5.38 7.46 -2.01
CA PRO A 220 -5.87 7.49 -3.39
C PRO A 220 -5.09 6.50 -4.26
N VAL A 221 -5.73 6.02 -5.32
CA VAL A 221 -5.16 5.03 -6.25
C VAL A 221 -5.60 5.33 -7.68
N ILE A 222 -4.70 5.15 -8.64
CA ILE A 222 -5.03 5.23 -10.07
C ILE A 222 -5.33 3.84 -10.59
N MET A 223 -6.45 3.69 -11.28
CA MET A 223 -6.92 2.47 -11.91
C MET A 223 -7.33 2.74 -13.35
N GLU A 224 -7.44 1.70 -14.17
CA GLU A 224 -7.84 1.85 -15.58
C GLU A 224 -9.12 1.07 -15.85
N PHE A 225 -10.22 1.76 -16.19
CA PHE A 225 -11.49 1.13 -16.54
C PHE A 225 -11.89 1.53 -17.94
N GLY A 226 -12.29 0.56 -18.78
CA GLY A 226 -12.67 0.83 -20.17
C GLY A 226 -11.57 1.55 -20.98
N GLY A 227 -10.29 1.32 -20.64
CA GLY A 227 -9.15 2.01 -21.26
C GLY A 227 -8.90 3.43 -20.76
N LYS A 228 -9.58 3.88 -19.70
CA LYS A 228 -9.44 5.22 -19.13
C LYS A 228 -8.78 5.17 -17.75
N ARG A 229 -7.69 5.91 -17.60
CA ARG A 229 -7.04 6.16 -16.30
C ARG A 229 -7.94 7.01 -15.43
N GLN A 230 -8.13 6.59 -14.18
CA GLN A 230 -9.04 7.22 -13.24
C GLN A 230 -8.41 7.26 -11.86
N LEU A 231 -8.44 8.43 -11.23
CA LEU A 231 -8.07 8.60 -9.84
C LEU A 231 -9.28 8.22 -8.98
N ILE A 232 -9.16 7.09 -8.28
CA ILE A 232 -10.18 6.62 -7.35
C ILE A 232 -9.91 7.20 -5.97
N VAL A 233 -10.92 7.89 -5.44
CA VAL A 233 -10.91 8.55 -4.14
C VAL A 233 -12.07 7.99 -3.35
N TRP A 234 -11.78 7.28 -2.26
CA TRP A 234 -12.81 6.78 -1.36
C TRP A 234 -12.79 7.57 -0.06
N HIS A 235 -13.81 8.39 0.13
CA HIS A 235 -13.96 9.29 1.27
C HIS A 235 -15.24 8.97 2.05
N ALA A 236 -15.61 9.80 3.03
CA ALA A 236 -16.59 9.43 4.03
C ALA A 236 -18.01 9.25 3.47
N SER A 237 -18.37 10.00 2.43
CA SER A 237 -19.73 9.96 1.87
C SER A 237 -19.84 9.23 0.53
N HIS A 238 -18.77 9.19 -0.28
CA HIS A 238 -18.80 8.60 -1.62
C HIS A 238 -17.52 7.83 -1.99
N VAL A 239 -17.67 6.95 -2.99
CA VAL A 239 -16.57 6.53 -3.86
C VAL A 239 -16.63 7.43 -5.10
N SER A 240 -15.58 8.21 -5.32
CA SER A 240 -15.50 9.16 -6.44
C SER A 240 -14.37 8.77 -7.38
N SER A 241 -14.57 9.05 -8.67
CA SER A 241 -13.55 8.95 -9.70
C SER A 241 -13.32 10.31 -10.34
N LEU A 242 -12.05 10.64 -10.55
CA LEU A 242 -11.60 11.89 -11.14
C LEU A 242 -10.64 11.61 -12.29
N ASP A 243 -10.55 12.53 -13.25
CA ASP A 243 -9.41 12.58 -14.16
C ASP A 243 -8.16 12.93 -13.35
N PRO A 244 -7.11 12.08 -13.34
CA PRO A 244 -5.91 12.35 -12.56
C PRO A 244 -5.16 13.60 -13.01
N THR A 245 -5.40 14.10 -14.23
CA THR A 245 -4.66 15.24 -14.81
C THR A 245 -5.09 16.56 -14.18
N ASP A 246 -6.38 16.76 -13.96
CA ASP A 246 -6.95 18.06 -13.56
C ASP A 246 -7.95 17.98 -12.40
N GLY A 247 -8.25 16.78 -11.89
CA GLY A 247 -9.19 16.58 -10.79
C GLY A 247 -10.66 16.70 -11.20
N THR A 248 -10.97 16.74 -12.50
CA THR A 248 -12.36 16.75 -12.98
C THR A 248 -13.08 15.47 -12.54
N VAL A 249 -14.20 15.60 -11.84
CA VAL A 249 -15.03 14.46 -11.41
C VAL A 249 -15.63 13.76 -12.63
N LEU A 250 -15.38 12.46 -12.76
CA LEU A 250 -15.92 11.61 -13.82
C LEU A 250 -17.22 10.94 -13.39
N TRP A 251 -17.28 10.44 -12.16
CA TRP A 251 -18.48 9.85 -11.56
C TRP A 251 -18.33 9.75 -10.04
N GLU A 252 -19.48 9.61 -9.35
CA GLU A 252 -19.54 9.39 -7.91
C GLU A 252 -20.63 8.37 -7.57
N VAL A 253 -20.37 7.52 -6.58
CA VAL A 253 -21.33 6.56 -6.02
C VAL A 253 -21.46 6.80 -4.52
N PRO A 254 -22.66 7.14 -4.00
CA PRO A 254 -22.87 7.31 -2.58
C PRO A 254 -22.55 6.03 -1.79
N PHE A 255 -21.71 6.16 -0.77
CA PHE A 255 -21.43 5.09 0.18
C PHE A 255 -21.10 5.69 1.56
N PRO A 256 -22.11 6.21 2.29
CA PRO A 256 -21.90 6.94 3.52
C PRO A 256 -21.40 6.02 4.63
N LEU A 257 -20.28 6.39 5.25
CA LEU A 257 -19.57 5.56 6.22
C LEU A 257 -19.69 6.11 7.65
N GLN A 258 -20.04 5.22 8.58
CA GLN A 258 -19.94 5.51 9.99
C GLN A 258 -18.48 5.79 10.37
N ALA A 259 -18.26 6.96 10.99
CA ALA A 259 -16.94 7.46 11.39
C ALA A 259 -15.92 7.58 10.23
N ALA A 260 -16.39 7.74 8.99
CA ALA A 260 -15.54 7.89 7.80
C ALA A 260 -14.53 6.74 7.60
N LEU A 261 -14.84 5.52 8.06
CA LEU A 261 -13.92 4.37 8.08
C LEU A 261 -13.74 3.70 6.69
N CYS A 262 -13.33 4.47 5.69
CA CYS A 262 -12.74 3.98 4.44
C CYS A 262 -11.23 3.79 4.65
N VAL A 263 -10.79 2.59 5.01
CA VAL A 263 -9.35 2.32 5.26
C VAL A 263 -8.77 1.36 4.22
N ALA A 264 -9.51 0.29 3.90
CA ALA A 264 -9.09 -0.70 2.91
C ALA A 264 -8.92 -0.04 1.52
N THR A 265 -7.87 -0.41 0.81
CA THR A 265 -7.64 0.11 -0.54
C THR A 265 -8.65 -0.48 -1.52
N PRO A 266 -9.31 0.33 -2.38
CA PRO A 266 -10.18 -0.19 -3.43
C PRO A 266 -9.48 -1.23 -4.30
N ARG A 267 -10.24 -2.20 -4.83
CA ARG A 267 -9.73 -3.29 -5.66
C ARG A 267 -10.40 -3.33 -7.01
N GLN A 268 -9.61 -3.50 -8.06
CA GLN A 268 -10.09 -3.63 -9.42
C GLN A 268 -10.15 -5.10 -9.85
N ILE A 269 -11.23 -5.50 -10.52
CA ILE A 269 -11.32 -6.75 -11.29
C ILE A 269 -12.07 -6.50 -12.60
N GLY A 270 -11.35 -6.54 -13.74
CA GLY A 270 -11.90 -6.11 -15.01
C GLY A 270 -12.39 -4.66 -14.95
N ASN A 271 -13.63 -4.41 -15.40
CA ASN A 271 -14.26 -3.09 -15.29
C ASN A 271 -15.02 -2.85 -13.97
N ARG A 272 -14.74 -3.65 -12.94
CA ARG A 272 -15.41 -3.54 -11.64
C ARG A 272 -14.47 -3.05 -10.55
N LEU A 273 -15.02 -2.24 -9.65
CA LEU A 273 -14.37 -1.69 -8.48
C LEU A 273 -15.05 -2.25 -7.22
N PHE A 274 -14.24 -2.81 -6.33
CA PHE A 274 -14.66 -3.34 -5.05
C PHE A 274 -14.12 -2.47 -3.90
N VAL A 275 -14.97 -2.17 -2.94
CA VAL A 275 -14.63 -1.48 -1.68
C VAL A 275 -15.25 -2.23 -0.50
N ALA A 276 -14.63 -2.18 0.68
CA ALA A 276 -15.16 -2.80 1.88
C ALA A 276 -14.79 -2.02 3.14
N SER A 277 -15.79 -1.61 3.92
CA SER A 277 -15.61 -0.88 5.18
C SER A 277 -16.03 -1.72 6.38
N PHE A 278 -15.74 -1.21 7.58
CA PHE A 278 -16.06 -1.90 8.81
C PHE A 278 -17.57 -1.98 9.03
N TYR A 279 -18.28 -0.85 9.10
CA TYR A 279 -19.69 -0.87 9.50
C TYR A 279 -20.60 -1.25 8.32
N GLU A 280 -20.33 -0.72 7.14
CA GLU A 280 -21.20 -0.87 5.97
C GLU A 280 -20.89 -2.13 5.15
N GLY A 281 -19.72 -2.73 5.35
CA GLY A 281 -19.31 -3.95 4.64
C GLY A 281 -18.95 -3.69 3.18
N PRO A 282 -19.05 -4.69 2.29
CA PRO A 282 -18.59 -4.55 0.92
C PRO A 282 -19.62 -3.98 -0.05
N MET A 283 -19.10 -3.32 -1.09
CA MET A 283 -19.83 -2.89 -2.28
C MET A 283 -19.02 -3.22 -3.54
N MET A 284 -19.70 -3.67 -4.59
CA MET A 284 -19.14 -3.89 -5.91
C MET A 284 -19.83 -2.98 -6.94
N ILE A 285 -19.03 -2.21 -7.66
CA ILE A 285 -19.45 -1.25 -8.67
C ILE A 285 -18.94 -1.74 -10.03
N ASP A 286 -19.81 -1.90 -11.02
CA ASP A 286 -19.44 -2.13 -12.42
C ASP A 286 -19.46 -0.78 -13.14
N LEU A 287 -18.37 -0.44 -13.84
CA LEU A 287 -18.22 0.84 -14.52
C LEU A 287 -18.60 0.78 -16.01
N GLY A 288 -19.18 -0.34 -16.45
CA GLY A 288 -19.58 -0.55 -17.83
C GLY A 288 -18.38 -0.69 -18.77
N ALA A 289 -18.67 -0.89 -20.07
CA ALA A 289 -17.61 -1.01 -21.09
C ALA A 289 -16.90 0.33 -21.36
N ASP A 290 -17.57 1.46 -21.12
CA ASP A 290 -17.02 2.82 -21.27
C ASP A 290 -16.12 3.23 -20.09
N GLY A 291 -16.15 2.47 -19.00
CA GLY A 291 -15.36 2.66 -17.79
C GLY A 291 -15.83 3.80 -16.89
N VAL A 292 -16.93 4.48 -17.21
CA VAL A 292 -17.36 5.70 -16.50
C VAL A 292 -18.85 5.72 -16.15
N THR A 293 -19.59 4.65 -16.42
CA THR A 293 -21.01 4.53 -16.07
C THR A 293 -21.17 3.59 -14.87
N PRO A 294 -21.12 4.10 -13.63
CA PRO A 294 -21.16 3.25 -12.45
C PRO A 294 -22.54 2.64 -12.22
N THR A 295 -22.56 1.34 -11.94
CA THR A 295 -23.72 0.59 -11.47
C THR A 295 -23.31 -0.26 -10.28
N VAL A 296 -23.93 -0.04 -9.12
CA VAL A 296 -23.75 -0.94 -7.97
C VAL A 296 -24.39 -2.28 -8.30
N ILE A 297 -23.59 -3.33 -8.47
CA ILE A 297 -24.10 -4.66 -8.85
C ILE A 297 -24.52 -5.47 -7.62
N TRP A 298 -23.85 -5.27 -6.49
CA TRP A 298 -24.27 -5.77 -5.19
C TRP A 298 -23.59 -4.98 -4.07
N THR A 299 -24.22 -4.98 -2.90
CA THR A 299 -23.73 -4.39 -1.66
C THR A 299 -24.36 -5.15 -0.49
N THR A 300 -23.96 -4.86 0.74
CA THR A 300 -24.60 -5.44 1.92
C THR A 300 -26.09 -5.13 1.98
N ALA A 301 -26.85 -6.08 2.55
CA ALA A 301 -28.28 -5.87 2.74
C ALA A 301 -28.53 -4.66 3.68
N PRO A 302 -29.61 -3.88 3.47
CA PRO A 302 -29.98 -2.81 4.39
C PRO A 302 -30.05 -3.30 5.85
N GLY A 303 -29.44 -2.52 6.76
CA GLY A 303 -29.35 -2.87 8.17
C GLY A 303 -28.31 -3.94 8.52
N ASN A 304 -27.50 -4.39 7.55
CA ASN A 304 -26.29 -5.13 7.86
C ASN A 304 -25.30 -4.20 8.59
N ASN A 305 -24.63 -4.75 9.58
CA ASN A 305 -23.62 -4.06 10.38
C ASN A 305 -22.65 -5.08 10.96
N ASP A 306 -21.69 -4.62 11.76
CA ASP A 306 -20.71 -5.47 12.41
C ASP A 306 -21.30 -6.54 13.35
N LEU A 307 -22.58 -6.46 13.72
CA LEU A 307 -23.27 -7.43 14.56
C LEU A 307 -24.02 -8.51 13.78
N LYS A 308 -24.61 -8.17 12.62
CA LYS A 308 -25.26 -9.15 11.73
C LYS A 308 -24.23 -9.91 10.89
N ASN A 309 -23.13 -9.24 10.53
CA ASN A 309 -21.83 -9.76 10.11
C ASN A 309 -21.88 -10.98 9.17
N ASP A 310 -22.69 -10.93 8.12
CA ASP A 310 -22.85 -11.98 7.10
C ASP A 310 -21.95 -11.77 5.85
N SER A 311 -21.03 -10.80 5.88
CA SER A 311 -20.16 -10.44 4.75
C SER A 311 -18.76 -9.94 5.20
N ILE A 312 -17.94 -9.33 4.35
CA ILE A 312 -16.59 -8.86 4.73
C ILE A 312 -16.66 -7.45 5.33
N HIS A 313 -16.66 -7.35 6.66
CA HIS A 313 -16.62 -6.08 7.39
C HIS A 313 -15.19 -5.71 7.75
N SER A 314 -14.38 -5.36 6.73
CA SER A 314 -12.95 -5.08 6.90
C SER A 314 -12.69 -3.74 7.57
N ILE A 315 -11.79 -3.73 8.55
CA ILE A 315 -11.45 -2.51 9.29
C ILE A 315 -10.28 -1.79 8.65
N MET A 316 -9.11 -2.42 8.64
CA MET A 316 -7.89 -1.92 8.01
C MET A 316 -7.37 -2.81 6.86
N PRO A 317 -7.51 -4.16 6.89
CA PRO A 317 -6.84 -4.98 5.90
C PRO A 317 -7.57 -4.90 4.57
N THR A 318 -6.80 -4.72 3.51
CA THR A 318 -7.33 -4.69 2.16
C THR A 318 -7.65 -6.12 1.68
N PRO A 319 -8.90 -6.40 1.28
CA PRO A 319 -9.25 -7.71 0.71
C PRO A 319 -8.51 -8.03 -0.59
N ILE A 320 -8.32 -9.32 -0.85
CA ILE A 320 -7.89 -9.86 -2.14
C ILE A 320 -9.13 -10.08 -2.99
N VAL A 321 -9.13 -9.59 -4.23
CA VAL A 321 -10.22 -9.79 -5.19
C VAL A 321 -9.68 -10.52 -6.40
N THR A 322 -10.25 -11.69 -6.66
CA THR A 322 -9.98 -12.49 -7.86
C THR A 322 -11.23 -12.53 -8.75
N LYS A 323 -11.12 -13.13 -9.93
CA LYS A 323 -12.26 -13.32 -10.83
C LYS A 323 -13.43 -14.04 -10.13
N ASP A 324 -13.13 -15.07 -9.35
CA ASP A 324 -14.15 -15.98 -8.81
C ASP A 324 -14.46 -15.70 -7.33
N PHE A 325 -13.45 -15.30 -6.55
CA PHE A 325 -13.56 -15.14 -5.10
C PHE A 325 -12.93 -13.85 -4.57
N ILE A 326 -13.48 -13.38 -3.45
CA ILE A 326 -12.97 -12.29 -2.62
C ILE A 326 -12.56 -12.87 -1.27
N TYR A 327 -11.34 -12.58 -0.82
CA TYR A 327 -10.85 -13.00 0.48
C TYR A 327 -10.53 -11.79 1.35
N GLY A 328 -11.05 -11.76 2.57
CA GLY A 328 -10.82 -10.61 3.47
C GLY A 328 -10.97 -10.98 4.93
N ILE A 329 -10.28 -10.22 5.79
CA ILE A 329 -10.43 -10.29 7.24
C ILE A 329 -11.58 -9.38 7.64
N SER A 330 -12.59 -9.97 8.26
CA SER A 330 -13.73 -9.29 8.85
C SER A 330 -13.42 -8.86 10.29
N SER A 331 -14.19 -7.91 10.79
CA SER A 331 -13.94 -7.17 12.01
C SER A 331 -13.87 -7.97 13.32
N TYR A 332 -14.28 -9.22 13.33
CA TYR A 332 -14.16 -10.11 14.49
C TYR A 332 -13.05 -11.17 14.33
N GLY A 333 -12.19 -10.98 13.34
CA GLY A 333 -11.04 -11.82 13.00
C GLY A 333 -11.33 -12.81 11.88
N GLN A 334 -12.57 -13.01 11.46
CA GLN A 334 -12.89 -14.03 10.46
C GLN A 334 -12.17 -13.74 9.14
N LEU A 335 -11.31 -14.65 8.69
CA LEU A 335 -10.93 -14.74 7.29
C LEU A 335 -12.10 -15.36 6.53
N ARG A 336 -12.65 -14.61 5.58
CA ARG A 336 -13.83 -15.01 4.80
C ARG A 336 -13.51 -15.10 3.33
N CYS A 337 -14.24 -15.97 2.65
CA CYS A 337 -14.33 -16.03 1.20
C CYS A 337 -15.76 -15.70 0.76
N LEU A 338 -15.90 -14.77 -0.18
CA LEU A 338 -17.15 -14.46 -0.86
C LEU A 338 -17.02 -14.79 -2.35
N LYS A 339 -18.12 -15.08 -3.05
CA LYS A 339 -18.16 -15.10 -4.52
C LYS A 339 -18.06 -13.67 -5.05
N THR A 340 -17.15 -13.42 -6.00
CA THR A 340 -16.94 -12.07 -6.57
C THR A 340 -18.20 -11.50 -7.23
N ASP A 341 -18.98 -12.34 -7.91
CA ASP A 341 -20.15 -11.89 -8.68
C ASP A 341 -21.38 -11.56 -7.81
N THR A 342 -21.48 -12.13 -6.60
CA THR A 342 -22.71 -12.04 -5.79
C THR A 342 -22.51 -11.54 -4.37
N GLY A 343 -21.26 -11.52 -3.86
CA GLY A 343 -20.97 -11.23 -2.46
C GLY A 343 -21.40 -12.34 -1.49
N GLU A 344 -21.89 -13.48 -1.98
CA GLU A 344 -22.33 -14.61 -1.15
C GLU A 344 -21.13 -15.25 -0.44
N MET A 345 -21.23 -15.43 0.88
CA MET A 345 -20.20 -16.09 1.67
C MET A 345 -20.11 -17.58 1.34
N VAL A 346 -18.89 -18.03 1.04
CA VAL A 346 -18.56 -19.43 0.71
C VAL A 346 -18.07 -20.15 1.97
N TRP A 347 -17.14 -19.53 2.69
CA TRP A 347 -16.58 -20.08 3.92
C TRP A 347 -16.03 -18.97 4.82
N GLU A 348 -15.84 -19.29 6.10
CA GLU A 348 -15.12 -18.47 7.05
C GLU A 348 -14.23 -19.34 7.97
N THR A 349 -13.14 -18.78 8.47
CA THR A 349 -12.30 -19.37 9.51
C THR A 349 -11.70 -18.28 10.41
N LEU A 350 -11.28 -18.65 11.62
CA LEU A 350 -10.53 -17.80 12.55
C LEU A 350 -9.04 -18.18 12.62
N ASP A 351 -8.60 -19.16 11.84
CA ASP A 351 -7.28 -19.78 12.02
C ASP A 351 -6.11 -18.81 11.72
N ALA A 352 -6.25 -17.92 10.73
CA ALA A 352 -5.19 -16.98 10.34
C ALA A 352 -4.94 -15.85 11.36
N THR A 353 -5.89 -15.64 12.27
CA THR A 353 -5.92 -14.52 13.21
C THR A 353 -6.28 -15.07 14.59
N GLY A 354 -7.57 -15.11 14.91
CA GLY A 354 -8.20 -15.54 16.15
C GLY A 354 -9.53 -14.80 16.31
N LYS A 355 -10.08 -14.79 17.53
CA LYS A 355 -11.45 -14.29 17.78
C LYS A 355 -11.45 -13.02 18.63
N GLY A 356 -12.04 -11.97 18.08
CA GLY A 356 -12.42 -10.79 18.87
C GLY A 356 -12.59 -9.55 18.01
N ARG A 357 -13.11 -8.48 18.61
CA ARG A 357 -13.39 -7.25 17.87
C ARG A 357 -12.09 -6.54 17.48
N TRP A 358 -12.07 -6.04 16.25
CA TRP A 358 -10.95 -5.39 15.59
C TRP A 358 -9.72 -6.27 15.37
N TRP A 359 -9.93 -7.57 15.22
CA TRP A 359 -8.85 -8.46 14.80
C TRP A 359 -8.48 -8.23 13.34
N ASN A 360 -7.19 -8.38 13.03
CA ASN A 360 -6.61 -7.91 11.79
C ASN A 360 -5.45 -8.79 11.31
N ALA A 361 -5.33 -8.93 10.00
CA ALA A 361 -4.13 -9.42 9.32
C ALA A 361 -4.04 -8.86 7.89
N PHE A 362 -2.84 -8.47 7.48
CA PHE A 362 -2.57 -7.99 6.13
C PHE A 362 -2.37 -9.17 5.19
N LEU A 363 -3.15 -9.20 4.09
CA LEU A 363 -3.11 -10.25 3.08
C LEU A 363 -2.29 -9.79 1.87
N VAL A 364 -1.21 -10.49 1.58
CA VAL A 364 -0.24 -10.14 0.52
C VAL A 364 -0.10 -11.31 -0.45
N PRO A 365 -0.79 -11.29 -1.61
CA PRO A 365 -0.60 -12.31 -2.64
C PRO A 365 0.85 -12.36 -3.12
N HIS A 366 1.31 -13.58 -3.43
CA HIS A 366 2.63 -13.82 -3.99
C HIS A 366 2.56 -14.14 -5.49
N GLY A 367 3.42 -13.49 -6.27
CA GLY A 367 3.51 -13.62 -7.73
C GLY A 367 2.43 -12.81 -8.47
N THR A 368 1.15 -13.13 -8.26
CA THR A 368 0.02 -12.38 -8.86
C THR A 368 -1.12 -12.23 -7.87
N MET A 369 -2.03 -11.27 -8.10
CA MET A 369 -3.24 -11.09 -7.28
C MET A 369 -4.11 -12.36 -7.21
N SER A 370 -4.16 -13.13 -8.30
CA SER A 370 -4.87 -14.43 -8.36
C SER A 370 -3.97 -15.62 -8.03
N GLY A 371 -2.77 -15.36 -7.50
CA GLY A 371 -1.81 -16.40 -7.11
C GLY A 371 -2.40 -17.31 -6.04
N GLN A 372 -1.98 -18.57 -6.04
CA GLN A 372 -2.48 -19.55 -5.07
C GLN A 372 -1.95 -19.30 -3.66
N ARG A 373 -0.77 -18.68 -3.54
CA ARG A 373 -0.08 -18.46 -2.26
C ARG A 373 -0.21 -17.02 -1.79
N VAL A 374 -0.49 -16.86 -0.50
CA VAL A 374 -0.63 -15.57 0.20
C VAL A 374 0.26 -15.57 1.43
N TYR A 375 0.96 -14.46 1.64
CA TYR A 375 1.62 -14.13 2.90
C TYR A 375 0.64 -13.32 3.75
N ILE A 376 0.44 -13.76 4.98
CA ILE A 376 -0.49 -13.16 5.94
C ILE A 376 0.32 -12.69 7.13
N ALA A 377 0.46 -11.38 7.28
CA ALA A 377 1.07 -10.77 8.46
C ALA A 377 -0.05 -10.42 9.44
N ASN A 378 -0.23 -11.26 10.47
CA ASN A 378 -1.26 -11.02 11.47
C ASN A 378 -0.78 -10.08 12.56
N GLU A 379 -1.73 -9.44 13.24
CA GLU A 379 -1.42 -8.48 14.30
C GLU A 379 -0.85 -9.14 15.57
N GLN A 380 -0.82 -10.47 15.67
CA GLN A 380 -0.09 -11.19 16.73
C GLN A 380 1.42 -11.18 16.49
N GLY A 381 1.85 -10.59 15.36
CA GLY A 381 3.25 -10.50 14.98
C GLY A 381 3.76 -11.76 14.32
N GLU A 382 2.87 -12.57 13.74
CA GLU A 382 3.22 -13.78 13.00
C GLU A 382 3.20 -13.50 11.49
N MET A 383 4.09 -14.19 10.77
CA MET A 383 3.99 -14.36 9.33
C MET A 383 3.45 -15.76 9.06
N ILE A 384 2.41 -15.83 8.26
CA ILE A 384 1.79 -17.09 7.83
C ILE A 384 1.88 -17.15 6.30
N THR A 385 2.20 -18.32 5.77
CA THR A 385 2.04 -18.61 4.34
C THR A 385 0.88 -19.57 4.19
N ALA A 386 -0.08 -19.24 3.32
CA ALA A 386 -1.27 -20.05 3.12
C ALA A 386 -1.70 -20.05 1.65
N GLU A 387 -2.61 -20.95 1.32
CA GLU A 387 -3.38 -20.90 0.08
C GLU A 387 -4.83 -20.54 0.35
N LEU A 388 -5.37 -19.67 -0.48
CA LEU A 388 -6.77 -19.24 -0.44
C LEU A 388 -7.46 -19.72 -1.71
N THR A 389 -8.46 -20.57 -1.54
CA THR A 389 -9.27 -21.08 -2.66
C THR A 389 -10.75 -21.06 -2.31
N GLY A 390 -11.62 -21.29 -3.31
CA GLY A 390 -13.04 -21.51 -3.06
C GLY A 390 -13.34 -22.71 -2.14
N ALA A 391 -12.41 -23.67 -2.01
CA ALA A 391 -12.56 -24.82 -1.12
C ALA A 391 -12.21 -24.50 0.34
N GLY A 392 -11.43 -23.45 0.61
CA GLY A 392 -11.04 -23.07 1.95
C GLY A 392 -9.70 -22.34 2.06
N TYR A 393 -9.34 -22.05 3.30
CA TYR A 393 -8.02 -21.63 3.76
C TYR A 393 -7.16 -22.87 4.04
N ARG A 394 -5.96 -22.93 3.45
CA ARG A 394 -4.97 -23.99 3.71
C ARG A 394 -3.67 -23.37 4.19
N GLU A 395 -3.40 -23.43 5.48
CA GLU A 395 -2.12 -23.00 6.05
C GLU A 395 -0.98 -23.92 5.57
N ILE A 396 0.12 -23.32 5.11
CA ILE A 396 1.35 -24.03 4.73
C ILE A 396 2.35 -23.99 5.91
N SER A 397 2.54 -22.81 6.49
CA SER A 397 3.41 -22.59 7.64
C SER A 397 3.15 -21.28 8.33
N ARG A 398 3.59 -21.18 9.59
CA ARG A 398 3.48 -20.02 10.46
C ARG A 398 4.75 -19.88 11.29
N ALA A 399 5.21 -18.64 11.43
CA ALA A 399 6.38 -18.30 12.24
C ALA A 399 6.19 -16.93 12.89
N LYS A 400 6.88 -16.69 14.01
CA LYS A 400 6.93 -15.40 14.67
C LYS A 400 7.82 -14.45 13.86
N LEU A 401 7.25 -13.35 13.40
CA LEU A 401 7.95 -12.31 12.64
C LEU A 401 8.51 -11.22 13.58
N ILE A 402 7.65 -10.68 14.44
CA ILE A 402 7.99 -9.54 15.30
C ILE A 402 7.10 -9.54 16.55
N GLU A 403 7.56 -8.95 17.65
CA GLU A 403 6.74 -8.87 18.85
C GLU A 403 5.62 -7.81 18.75
N PRO A 404 4.37 -8.14 19.13
CA PRO A 404 3.30 -7.17 19.28
C PRO A 404 3.46 -6.39 20.58
N LEU A 405 3.46 -5.07 20.47
CA LEU A 405 3.74 -4.16 21.60
C LEU A 405 2.64 -3.15 21.88
N GLN A 406 1.64 -3.02 21.00
CA GLN A 406 0.54 -2.09 21.19
C GLN A 406 -0.65 -2.78 21.88
N PRO A 407 -1.07 -2.35 23.09
CA PRO A 407 -2.25 -2.90 23.74
C PRO A 407 -3.54 -2.36 23.09
N ILE A 408 -4.33 -3.25 22.49
CA ILE A 408 -5.69 -2.96 22.02
C ILE A 408 -6.66 -3.91 22.70
N GLN A 409 -7.68 -3.35 23.34
CA GLN A 409 -8.62 -4.10 24.17
C GLN A 409 -7.90 -4.98 25.22
N ARG A 410 -7.85 -6.30 25.00
CA ARG A 410 -7.27 -7.29 25.93
C ARG A 410 -6.09 -8.04 25.33
N ARG A 411 -5.44 -7.50 24.29
CA ARG A 411 -4.34 -8.17 23.57
C ARG A 411 -3.30 -7.16 23.08
N MET A 412 -2.09 -7.69 22.84
CA MET A 412 -1.01 -6.95 22.19
C MET A 412 -1.15 -7.07 20.68
N THR A 413 -0.78 -6.02 19.95
CA THR A 413 -0.99 -5.90 18.51
C THR A 413 0.22 -5.32 17.78
N VAL A 414 0.31 -5.66 16.49
CA VAL A 414 1.09 -4.94 15.47
C VAL A 414 0.13 -4.48 14.39
N TRP A 415 -0.11 -3.18 14.30
CA TRP A 415 -0.98 -2.57 13.28
C TRP A 415 -0.18 -1.78 12.26
N SER A 416 0.91 -2.37 11.78
CA SER A 416 1.75 -1.83 10.71
C SER A 416 1.86 -2.84 9.58
N HIS A 417 1.64 -2.37 8.34
CA HIS A 417 1.76 -3.21 7.15
C HIS A 417 3.24 -3.48 6.84
N PRO A 418 3.66 -4.72 6.52
CA PRO A 418 5.05 -5.01 6.15
C PRO A 418 5.42 -4.49 4.76
N ALA A 419 6.70 -4.39 4.45
CA ALA A 419 7.20 -4.22 3.08
C ALA A 419 7.97 -5.46 2.64
N PHE A 420 7.98 -5.73 1.32
CA PHE A 420 8.69 -6.88 0.76
C PHE A 420 9.66 -6.42 -0.32
N ALA A 421 10.93 -6.66 -0.10
CA ALA A 421 12.00 -6.37 -1.06
C ALA A 421 13.22 -7.20 -0.69
N MET A 422 14.16 -7.39 -1.61
CA MET A 422 15.42 -8.11 -1.34
C MET A 422 15.18 -9.52 -0.80
N GLN A 423 14.16 -10.20 -1.33
CA GLN A 423 13.66 -11.50 -0.90
C GLN A 423 13.35 -11.54 0.59
N SER A 424 13.08 -10.39 1.18
CA SER A 424 12.96 -10.19 2.62
C SER A 424 11.63 -9.53 2.95
N VAL A 425 11.19 -9.72 4.19
CA VAL A 425 10.14 -8.91 4.78
C VAL A 425 10.77 -7.89 5.72
N PHE A 426 10.34 -6.64 5.57
CA PHE A 426 10.63 -5.54 6.48
C PHE A 426 9.38 -5.26 7.31
N ALA A 427 9.51 -5.30 8.62
CA ALA A 427 8.39 -5.12 9.54
C ALA A 427 8.79 -4.23 10.71
N ARG A 428 7.81 -3.60 11.34
CA ARG A 428 8.04 -2.77 12.52
C ARG A 428 7.02 -3.02 13.62
N ASN A 429 7.42 -2.76 14.85
CA ASN A 429 6.56 -2.59 16.01
C ASN A 429 6.89 -1.24 16.67
N ASP A 430 6.42 -0.96 17.88
CA ASP A 430 6.60 0.34 18.53
C ASP A 430 8.03 0.66 19.01
N GLN A 431 8.99 -0.27 18.85
CA GLN A 431 10.36 -0.14 19.37
C GLN A 431 11.44 -0.47 18.33
N GLU A 432 11.12 -1.25 17.31
CA GLU A 432 12.09 -1.71 16.33
C GLU A 432 11.54 -1.83 14.90
N LEU A 433 12.43 -1.60 13.95
CA LEU A 433 12.32 -1.98 12.54
C LEU A 433 13.24 -3.20 12.33
N ILE A 434 12.75 -4.23 11.65
CA ILE A 434 13.52 -5.44 11.35
C ILE A 434 13.54 -5.74 9.86
N ARG A 435 14.54 -6.51 9.46
CA ARG A 435 14.55 -7.24 8.19
C ARG A 435 14.72 -8.73 8.46
N VAL A 436 13.88 -9.55 7.83
CA VAL A 436 13.95 -11.01 7.87
C VAL A 436 14.10 -11.52 6.45
N ASP A 437 15.08 -12.40 6.23
CA ASP A 437 15.32 -13.02 4.93
C ASP A 437 14.30 -14.14 4.69
N LEU A 438 13.64 -14.09 3.54
CA LEU A 438 12.69 -15.09 3.06
C LEU A 438 13.19 -15.72 1.74
N GLY A 439 14.43 -15.52 1.35
CA GLY A 439 15.05 -16.14 0.17
C GLY A 439 15.17 -17.66 0.31
N SER A 440 15.11 -18.39 -0.80
CA SER A 440 15.20 -19.86 -0.80
C SER A 440 16.52 -20.40 -0.25
N ASP A 441 17.57 -19.58 -0.25
CA ASP A 441 18.89 -19.90 0.29
C ASP A 441 19.07 -19.44 1.75
N ALA A 442 18.03 -18.86 2.37
CA ALA A 442 18.04 -18.46 3.77
C ALA A 442 18.35 -19.70 4.64
N LYS A 443 19.39 -19.60 5.46
CA LYS A 443 19.90 -20.68 6.31
C LYS A 443 19.25 -20.71 7.68
#